data_AF-A0A6J7THM8-F1
#
_entry.id   AF-A0A6J7THM8-F1
#
_cell.length_a   1.000
_cell.length_b   1.000
_cell.length_c   1.000
_cell.angle_alpha   90.00
_cell.angle_beta   90.00
_cell.angle_gamma   90.00
#
_symmetry.space_group_name_H-M   'P 1'
#
loop_
_entity.id
_entity.type
_entity.pdbx_description
1 polymer ?
#
loop_
_entity_poly.entity_id
_entity_poly.type
_entity_poly.pdbx_seq_one_letter_code
_entity_poly.pdbx_strand_id
1 'polypeptide(L)' 'MRPELDGLAVMERLGLPAGPVVGRALSFLLEIRLEEGLIGDEEIGRRLDAWWSEQSAVG' A
#
# COMPACT_ATOMS: atom_id res chain seq x y z
N MET A 1 -0.58 14.30 6.33
CA MET A 1 0.58 13.59 5.73
C MET A 1 0.07 12.78 4.54
N ARG A 2 0.92 12.47 3.56
CA ARG A 2 0.55 11.61 2.41
C ARG A 2 1.38 10.32 2.47
N PRO A 3 0.85 9.16 2.04
CA PRO A 3 1.64 7.93 1.88
C PRO A 3 2.77 8.14 0.86
N GLU A 4 3.80 7.29 0.92
CA GLU A 4 4.92 7.32 -0.04
C GLU A 4 4.49 6.87 -1.45
N LEU A 5 3.60 5.88 -1.54
CA LEU A 5 2.97 5.48 -2.79
C LEU A 5 1.57 6.10 -2.90
N ASP A 6 1.24 6.61 -4.09
CA ASP A 6 -0.09 7.11 -4.40
C ASP A 6 -1.01 6.02 -4.96
N GLY A 7 -2.26 6.38 -5.22
CA GLY A 7 -3.26 5.41 -5.69
C GLY A 7 -2.92 4.80 -7.05
N LEU A 8 -2.24 5.55 -7.93
CA LEU A 8 -1.85 5.03 -9.24
C LEU A 8 -0.75 3.98 -9.07
N ALA A 9 0.28 4.28 -8.29
CA ALA A 9 1.37 3.35 -8.00
C ALA A 9 0.86 2.06 -7.32
N VAL A 10 -0.11 2.18 -6.41
CA VAL A 10 -0.77 1.03 -5.77
C VAL A 10 -1.50 0.18 -6.80
N MET A 11 -2.30 0.79 -7.68
CA MET A 11 -3.04 0.08 -8.73
C MET A 11 -2.11 -0.65 -9.70
N GLU A 12 -1.07 0.03 -10.18
CA GLU A 12 -0.10 -0.53 -11.11
C GLU A 12 0.67 -1.69 -10.48
N ARG A 13 1.14 -1.54 -9.24
CA ARG A 13 1.91 -2.56 -8.54
C ARG A 13 1.09 -3.82 -8.24
N LEU A 14 -0.13 -3.64 -7.75
CA LEU A 14 -0.99 -4.75 -7.31
C LEU A 14 -1.87 -5.31 -8.45
N GLY A 15 -1.86 -4.69 -9.63
CA GLY A 15 -2.74 -5.07 -10.73
C GLY A 15 -4.23 -4.87 -10.42
N LEU A 16 -4.56 -3.85 -9.61
CA LEU A 16 -5.91 -3.61 -9.12
C LEU A 16 -6.60 -2.47 -9.87
N PRO A 17 -7.92 -2.57 -10.13
CA PRO A 17 -8.71 -1.43 -10.57
C PRO A 17 -8.94 -0.45 -9.41
N ALA A 18 -9.34 0.78 -9.76
CA ALA A 18 -9.78 1.76 -8.77
C ALA A 18 -10.94 1.20 -7.92
N GLY A 19 -10.85 1.32 -6.60
CA GLY A 19 -11.89 0.84 -5.71
C GLY A 19 -11.53 0.83 -4.22
N PRO A 20 -12.39 0.26 -3.37
CA PRO A 20 -12.22 0.27 -1.92
C PRO A 20 -10.92 -0.39 -1.44
N VAL A 21 -10.41 -1.37 -2.18
CA VAL A 21 -9.14 -2.04 -1.88
C VAL A 21 -7.97 -1.05 -1.95
N VAL A 22 -7.93 -0.21 -2.99
CA VAL A 22 -6.90 0.83 -3.16
C VAL A 22 -6.96 1.82 -2.00
N GLY A 23 -8.16 2.18 -1.55
CA GLY A 23 -8.34 3.01 -0.35
C GLY A 23 -7.74 2.38 0.91
N ARG A 24 -7.93 1.07 1.12
CA ARG A 24 -7.33 0.35 2.26
C ARG A 24 -5.81 0.29 2.16
N ALA A 25 -5.26 0.04 0.97
CA ALA A 25 -3.82 0.07 0.73
C ALA A 25 -3.24 1.46 1.07
N LEU A 26 -3.89 2.54 0.63
CA LEU A 26 -3.45 3.91 0.94
C LEU A 26 -3.50 4.22 2.45
N SER A 27 -4.51 3.72 3.17
CA SER A 27 -4.56 3.84 4.63
C SER A 27 -3.40 3.11 5.31
N PHE A 28 -3.15 1.86 4.91
CA PHE A 28 -2.01 1.07 5.41
C PHE A 28 -0.67 1.77 5.17
N LEU A 29 -0.45 2.32 3.96
CA LEU A 29 0.76 3.07 3.63
C LEU A 29 0.89 4.36 4.43
N LEU A 30 -0.24 5.02 4.74
CA LEU A 30 -0.26 6.22 5.57
C LEU A 30 0.09 5.90 7.03
N GLU A 31 -0.36 4.77 7.56
CA GLU A 31 -0.02 4.30 8.91
C GLU A 31 1.49 4.09 9.05
N ILE A 32 2.12 3.37 8.11
CA ILE A 32 3.59 3.21 8.09
C ILE A 32 4.27 4.58 8.06
N ARG A 33 3.77 5.50 7.23
CA ARG A 33 4.35 6.83 7.08
C ARG A 33 4.27 7.68 8.35
N LEU A 34 3.24 7.47 9.18
CA LEU A 34 3.05 8.14 10.47
C LEU A 34 3.95 7.55 11.57
N GLU A 35 4.14 6.23 11.57
CA GLU A 35 4.90 5.53 12.61
C GLU A 35 6.41 5.53 12.36
N GLU A 36 6.83 5.28 11.13
CA GLU A 36 8.24 5.02 10.79
C GLU A 36 8.87 6.12 9.93
N GLY A 37 8.05 7.04 9.40
CA GLY A 37 8.55 8.09 8.53
C GLY A 37 8.70 7.62 7.08
N LEU A 38 9.68 8.19 6.37
CA LEU A 38 10.01 7.74 5.02
C LEU A 38 10.93 6.52 5.10
N ILE A 39 10.49 5.41 4.51
CA ILE A 39 11.25 4.15 4.48
C ILE A 39 11.77 3.81 3.08
N GLY A 40 11.32 4.54 2.06
CA GLY A 40 11.80 4.44 0.68
C GLY A 40 11.03 3.43 -0.18
N ASP A 41 11.06 3.66 -1.50
CA ASP A 41 10.23 2.99 -2.51
C ASP A 41 10.32 1.45 -2.51
N GLU A 42 11.51 0.90 -2.25
CA GLU A 42 11.72 -0.55 -2.21
C GLU A 42 11.03 -1.17 -0.98
N GLU A 43 11.26 -0.59 0.20
CA GLU A 43 10.72 -1.09 1.47
C GLU A 43 9.20 -0.93 1.53
N ILE A 44 8.71 0.28 1.23
CA ILE A 44 7.26 0.56 1.24
C ILE A 44 6.52 -0.36 0.27
N GLY A 45 7.17 -0.63 -0.85
CA GLY A 45 6.72 -1.56 -1.86
C GLY A 45 6.57 -2.99 -1.35
N ARG A 46 7.62 -3.52 -0.75
CA ARG A 46 7.63 -4.90 -0.23
C ARG A 46 6.56 -5.09 0.83
N ARG A 47 6.33 -4.08 1.66
CA ARG A 47 5.27 -4.09 2.68
C ARG A 47 3.88 -4.06 2.07
N LEU A 48 3.68 -3.29 1.00
CA LEU A 48 2.43 -3.29 0.25
C LEU A 48 2.13 -4.67 -0.34
N ASP A 49 3.13 -5.32 -0.92
CA ASP A 49 2.99 -6.67 -1.51
C ASP A 49 2.66 -7.71 -0.42
N ALA A 50 3.37 -7.66 0.72
CA ALA A 50 3.13 -8.54 1.86
C ALA A 50 1.72 -8.36 2.44
N TRP A 51 1.32 -7.11 2.70
CA TRP A 51 -0.02 -6.78 3.18
C TRP A 51 -1.10 -7.29 2.21
N TRP A 52 -0.90 -7.10 0.90
CA TRP A 52 -1.88 -7.55 -0.10
C TRP A 52 -2.00 -9.08 -0.15
N SER A 53 -0.88 -9.80 0.01
CA SER A 53 -0.87 -11.27 0.11
C SER A 53 -1.67 -11.76 1.31
N GLU A 54 -1.56 -11.09 2.46
CA GLU A 54 -2.33 -11.43 3.66
C GLU A 54 -3.82 -11.18 3.48
N GLN A 55 -4.20 -10.06 2.85
CA GLN A 55 -5.61 -9.75 2.56
C GLN A 55 -6.23 -10.73 1.56
N SER A 56 -5.47 -11.18 0.56
CA SER A 56 -5.94 -12.10 -0.47
C SER A 56 -6.04 -13.55 0.02
N ALA A 57 -5.29 -13.91 1.07
CA ALA A 57 -5.36 -15.23 1.70
C ALA A 57 -6.61 -15.44 2.56
N VAL A 58 -7.35 -14.37 2.88
CA VAL A 58 -8.59 -14.41 3.67
C VAL A 58 -9.84 -14.45 2.76
N GLY A 59 -9.67 -14.76 1.48
CA GLY A 59 -10.74 -14.98 0.50
C GLY A 59 -11.16 -16.43 0.37
#